data_AF-A0A3N5XZS9-F1
#
_entry.id   AF-A0A3N5XZS9-F1
#
_cell.length_a   1.000
_cell.length_b   1.000
_cell.length_c   1.000
_cell.angle_alpha   90.00
_cell.angle_beta   90.00
_cell.angle_gamma   90.00
#
_symmetry.space_group_name_H-M   'P 1'
#
loop_
_entity.id
_entity.type
_entity.pdbx_description
1 polymer ?
#
loop_
_entity_poly.entity_id
_entity_poly.type
_entity_poly.pdbx_seq_one_letter_code
_entity_poly.pdbx_strand_id
1 'polypeptide(L)'
;MKDEICQAVLAREEVVRFLQGGHGETAEQARERVEGYLDELNTTQRYGLYRALKHPVYPILRKIARHVEHIDRVQAAVARGRVIYASNHKSHTDYLVEPLVLDDHGIRPPIIAAGINLFGGPLGLLHRHVTGAIPIRRATKDQAYLVTLKAYVAELLREHDLLFYPEGGRSYSGELKPPKTGLIHAAMQSETRNLVILPVAIAYDLVLEDRSLSRQGVKRRQRPFAREVAEMMRYAVGYRSRAFVSFGEPIATGAYDPHSRTDVLELAHRTRDAIGRLYKVMPTALVARAMRPSISRPDLEARVDGLLEALRAGGANLAVDSGRQAVSEATRPLARRGVVVVEAGTYRVRNRALLRYYARTIEHLLPAAGRAH
;
A
#
# COMPACT_ATOMS: atom_id res chain seq x y z
N MET A 1 9.86 -12.82 24.26
CA MET A 1 9.47 -12.03 23.07
C MET A 1 9.08 -10.58 23.43
N LYS A 2 8.00 -10.33 24.19
CA LYS A 2 7.55 -8.94 24.50
C LYS A 2 8.59 -8.13 25.27
N ASP A 3 9.11 -8.71 26.35
CA ASP A 3 10.13 -8.03 27.16
C ASP A 3 11.47 -7.97 26.42
N GLU A 4 11.79 -8.97 25.59
CA GLU A 4 13.04 -9.03 24.83
C GLU A 4 13.16 -7.90 23.79
N ILE A 5 12.12 -7.63 22.98
CA ILE A 5 12.16 -6.51 22.02
C ILE A 5 12.22 -5.18 22.76
N CYS A 6 11.44 -4.99 23.83
CA CYS A 6 11.47 -3.75 24.59
C CYS A 6 12.84 -3.50 25.23
N GLN A 7 13.45 -4.52 25.83
CA GLN A 7 14.80 -4.42 26.40
C GLN A 7 15.86 -4.18 25.31
N ALA A 8 15.75 -4.87 24.17
CA ALA A 8 16.65 -4.66 23.04
C ALA A 8 16.56 -3.22 22.51
N VAL A 9 15.35 -2.67 22.38
CA VAL A 9 15.13 -1.27 21.97
C VAL A 9 15.79 -0.29 22.94
N LEU A 10 15.62 -0.49 24.25
CA LEU A 10 16.23 0.37 25.27
C LEU A 10 17.76 0.27 25.30
N ALA A 11 18.32 -0.83 24.80
CA ALA A 11 19.76 -1.05 24.69
C ALA A 11 20.40 -0.49 23.41
N ARG A 12 19.60 -0.06 22.41
CA ARG A 12 20.13 0.50 21.16
C ARG A 12 20.80 1.86 21.40
N GLU A 13 21.94 2.09 20.75
CA GLU A 13 22.79 3.27 20.96
C GLU A 13 22.02 4.58 20.75
N GLU A 14 21.17 4.65 19.73
CA GLU A 14 20.36 5.84 19.43
C GLU A 14 19.32 6.14 20.52
N VAL A 15 18.78 5.12 21.20
CA VAL A 15 17.83 5.28 22.30
C VAL A 15 18.59 5.68 23.56
N VAL A 16 19.70 5.00 23.88
CA VAL A 16 20.56 5.36 25.01
C VAL A 16 21.03 6.81 24.92
N ARG A 17 21.47 7.24 23.72
CA ARG A 17 21.89 8.62 23.47
C ARG A 17 20.75 9.62 23.65
N PHE A 18 19.53 9.29 23.20
CA PHE A 18 18.34 10.12 23.41
C PHE A 18 18.01 10.26 24.90
N LEU A 19 18.10 9.18 25.67
CA LEU A 19 17.85 9.18 27.11
C LEU A 19 18.90 9.98 27.91
N GLN A 20 20.13 10.08 27.39
CA GLN A 20 21.24 10.77 28.07
C GLN A 20 21.23 12.31 27.92
N GLY A 21 20.40 12.91 27.04
CA GLY A 21 20.13 14.35 27.12
C GLY A 21 19.81 15.08 25.81
N GLY A 22 19.61 16.41 25.93
CA GLY A 22 19.56 17.36 24.82
C GLY A 22 18.18 17.88 24.40
N HIS A 23 17.09 17.43 25.04
CA HIS A 23 15.72 17.72 24.59
C HIS A 23 14.85 18.50 25.58
N GLY A 24 15.45 19.09 26.63
CA GLY A 24 14.73 19.92 27.61
C GLY A 24 13.90 19.13 28.63
N GLU A 25 14.16 17.83 28.77
CA GLU A 25 13.52 16.91 29.72
C GLU A 25 14.57 16.12 30.50
N THR A 26 14.20 15.59 31.68
CA THR A 26 15.09 14.71 32.46
C THR A 26 15.20 13.34 31.81
N ALA A 27 16.29 12.60 32.10
CA ALA A 27 16.46 11.23 31.60
C ALA A 27 15.31 10.29 32.00
N GLU A 28 14.76 10.49 33.19
CA GLU A 28 13.60 9.75 33.70
C GLU A 28 12.33 10.06 32.89
N GLN A 29 12.05 11.34 32.63
CA GLN A 29 10.92 11.77 31.79
C GLN A 29 11.06 11.24 30.34
N ALA A 30 12.24 11.32 29.77
CA ALA A 30 12.52 10.77 28.44
C ALA A 30 12.27 9.26 28.41
N ARG A 31 12.70 8.54 29.46
CA ARG A 31 12.51 7.11 29.60
C ARG A 31 11.04 6.72 29.71
N GLU A 32 10.28 7.39 30.57
CA GLU A 32 8.84 7.15 30.73
C GLU A 32 8.09 7.31 29.39
N ARG A 33 8.47 8.32 28.60
CA ARG A 33 7.89 8.52 27.25
C ARG A 33 8.26 7.40 26.29
N VAL A 34 9.52 6.99 26.26
CA VAL A 34 9.99 5.87 25.42
C VAL A 34 9.25 4.59 25.80
N GLU A 35 9.14 4.28 27.09
CA GLU A 35 8.39 3.12 27.59
C GLU A 35 6.90 3.20 27.23
N GLY A 36 6.27 4.36 27.38
CA GLY A 36 4.88 4.58 26.94
C GLY A 36 4.68 4.38 25.43
N TYR A 37 5.66 4.75 24.60
CA TYR A 37 5.60 4.48 23.15
C TYR A 37 5.90 3.04 22.79
N LEU A 38 6.81 2.37 23.52
CA LEU A 38 7.01 0.93 23.38
C LEU A 38 5.71 0.18 23.69
N ASP A 39 5.03 0.57 24.76
CA ASP A 39 3.71 0.05 25.09
C ASP A 39 2.69 0.36 24.01
N GLU A 40 2.71 1.52 23.37
CA GLU A 40 1.81 1.78 22.23
C GLU A 40 2.10 0.83 21.05
N LEU A 41 3.37 0.66 20.68
CA LEU A 41 3.82 -0.12 19.52
C LEU A 41 3.68 -1.64 19.72
N ASN A 42 3.67 -2.09 20.96
CA ASN A 42 3.67 -3.50 21.33
C ASN A 42 2.45 -4.23 20.75
N THR A 43 2.73 -5.25 19.93
CA THR A 43 1.74 -6.01 19.19
C THR A 43 2.02 -7.51 19.30
N THR A 44 1.02 -8.34 19.04
CA THR A 44 1.18 -9.80 19.05
C THR A 44 0.45 -10.40 17.87
N GLN A 45 1.16 -11.17 17.05
CA GLN A 45 0.55 -11.90 15.94
C GLN A 45 0.21 -13.33 16.38
N ARG A 46 -1.09 -13.63 16.46
CA ARG A 46 -1.58 -14.99 16.73
C ARG A 46 -1.95 -15.64 15.41
N TYR A 47 -0.97 -16.24 14.74
CA TYR A 47 -1.11 -16.70 13.35
C TYR A 47 -2.33 -17.62 13.11
N GLY A 48 -2.61 -18.58 14.01
CA GLY A 48 -3.80 -19.44 13.88
C GLY A 48 -5.13 -18.65 13.89
N LEU A 49 -5.27 -17.69 14.81
CA LEU A 49 -6.45 -16.81 14.86
C LEU A 49 -6.49 -15.86 13.66
N TYR A 50 -5.34 -15.36 13.23
CA TYR A 50 -5.22 -14.52 12.05
C TYR A 50 -5.75 -15.23 10.80
N ARG A 51 -5.38 -16.50 10.58
CA ARG A 51 -5.89 -17.30 9.46
C ARG A 51 -7.41 -17.47 9.52
N ALA A 52 -7.98 -17.59 10.72
CA ALA A 52 -9.42 -17.69 10.90
C ALA A 52 -10.17 -16.39 10.56
N LEU A 53 -9.51 -15.22 10.57
CA LEU A 53 -10.13 -13.94 10.21
C LEU A 53 -10.56 -13.89 8.75
N LYS A 54 -10.07 -14.76 7.87
CA LYS A 54 -10.54 -14.83 6.48
C LYS A 54 -12.03 -15.22 6.38
N HIS A 55 -12.57 -15.94 7.35
CA HIS A 55 -13.97 -16.40 7.34
C HIS A 55 -14.99 -15.26 7.48
N PRO A 56 -14.92 -14.36 8.48
CA PRO A 56 -15.86 -13.24 8.58
C PRO A 56 -15.74 -12.24 7.42
N VAL A 57 -14.55 -12.04 6.83
CA VAL A 57 -14.37 -11.16 5.67
C VAL A 57 -14.58 -11.86 4.32
N TYR A 58 -14.82 -13.17 4.32
CA TYR A 58 -15.04 -13.97 3.12
C TYR A 58 -16.10 -13.42 2.16
N PRO A 59 -17.24 -12.85 2.62
CA PRO A 59 -18.23 -12.27 1.71
C PRO A 59 -17.69 -11.17 0.80
N ILE A 60 -16.71 -10.39 1.27
CA ILE A 60 -15.99 -9.39 0.50
C ILE A 60 -14.93 -10.07 -0.36
N LEU A 61 -14.08 -10.91 0.25
CA LEU A 61 -12.93 -11.51 -0.43
C LEU A 61 -13.32 -12.40 -1.61
N ARG A 62 -14.40 -13.19 -1.51
CA ARG A 62 -14.88 -14.05 -2.60
C ARG A 62 -15.31 -13.29 -3.86
N LYS A 63 -15.46 -11.96 -3.75
CA LYS A 63 -15.80 -11.08 -4.87
C LYS A 63 -14.58 -10.49 -5.56
N ILE A 64 -13.41 -10.65 -4.94
CA ILE A 64 -12.13 -10.21 -5.45
C ILE A 64 -11.40 -11.43 -5.99
N ALA A 65 -11.39 -11.59 -7.31
CA ALA A 65 -10.57 -12.61 -7.95
C ALA A 65 -9.10 -12.16 -7.83
N ARG A 66 -8.29 -12.93 -7.10
CA ARG A 66 -6.88 -12.61 -6.84
C ARG A 66 -6.03 -13.25 -7.93
N HIS A 67 -5.27 -12.42 -8.64
CA HIS A 67 -4.27 -12.83 -9.62
C HIS A 67 -2.90 -12.48 -9.05
N VAL A 68 -1.99 -13.44 -9.05
CA VAL A 68 -0.67 -13.31 -8.42
C VAL A 68 0.38 -13.39 -9.52
N GLU A 69 1.31 -12.43 -9.52
CA GLU A 69 2.40 -12.36 -10.48
C GLU A 69 3.74 -12.43 -9.75
N HIS A 70 4.65 -13.30 -10.23
CA HIS A 70 6.02 -13.45 -9.74
C HIS A 70 6.16 -13.90 -8.26
N ILE A 71 5.31 -14.82 -7.82
CA ILE A 71 5.36 -15.36 -6.44
C ILE A 71 6.68 -16.08 -6.12
N ASP A 72 7.34 -16.63 -7.14
CA ASP A 72 8.65 -17.28 -7.07
C ASP A 72 9.73 -16.35 -6.48
N ARG A 73 9.65 -15.04 -6.78
CA ARG A 73 10.56 -14.04 -6.19
C ARG A 73 10.41 -13.93 -4.68
N VAL A 74 9.18 -14.08 -4.18
CA VAL A 74 8.92 -14.07 -2.73
C VAL A 74 9.52 -15.30 -2.08
N GLN A 75 9.27 -16.47 -2.66
CA GLN A 75 9.80 -17.74 -2.16
C GLN A 75 11.34 -17.71 -2.11
N ALA A 76 11.97 -17.20 -3.18
CA ALA A 76 13.42 -17.03 -3.22
C ALA A 76 13.95 -16.02 -2.19
N ALA A 77 13.25 -14.90 -1.98
CA ALA A 77 13.64 -13.88 -1.01
C ALA A 77 13.56 -14.41 0.43
N VAL A 78 12.45 -15.06 0.79
CA VAL A 78 12.22 -15.64 2.12
C VAL A 78 13.23 -16.76 2.42
N ALA A 79 13.64 -17.54 1.42
CA ALA A 79 14.65 -18.58 1.59
C ALA A 79 16.06 -18.03 1.89
N ARG A 80 16.35 -16.77 1.52
CA ARG A 80 17.68 -16.16 1.65
C ARG A 80 17.85 -15.32 2.91
N GLY A 81 16.77 -14.79 3.47
CA GLY A 81 16.84 -13.89 4.61
C GLY A 81 15.52 -13.20 4.92
N ARG A 82 15.62 -12.01 5.49
CA ARG A 82 14.48 -11.24 5.98
C ARG A 82 13.87 -10.41 4.86
N VAL A 83 12.54 -10.41 4.78
CA VAL A 83 11.81 -9.68 3.73
C VAL A 83 10.98 -8.55 4.31
N ILE A 84 11.13 -7.38 3.68
CA ILE A 84 10.24 -6.24 3.86
C ILE A 84 9.39 -6.10 2.62
N TYR A 85 8.09 -6.24 2.76
CA TYR A 85 7.13 -6.00 1.70
C TYR A 85 6.76 -4.52 1.68
N ALA A 86 7.12 -3.83 0.59
CA ALA A 86 6.79 -2.42 0.40
C ALA A 86 5.75 -2.30 -0.71
N SER A 87 4.51 -1.94 -0.37
CA SER A 87 3.39 -1.90 -1.33
C SER A 87 2.77 -0.52 -1.54
N ASN A 88 2.15 -0.29 -2.70
CA ASN A 88 1.24 0.85 -2.88
C ASN A 88 -0.08 0.64 -2.12
N HIS A 89 -0.74 1.73 -1.69
CA HIS A 89 -1.97 1.62 -0.90
C HIS A 89 -3.18 2.26 -1.61
N LYS A 90 -4.13 1.43 -2.06
CA LYS A 90 -5.31 1.82 -2.83
C LYS A 90 -6.61 1.57 -2.07
N SER A 91 -6.69 0.53 -1.24
CA SER A 91 -7.93 0.10 -0.57
C SER A 91 -7.68 -0.44 0.84
N HIS A 92 -8.73 -0.47 1.66
CA HIS A 92 -8.78 -1.27 2.89
C HIS A 92 -8.68 -2.78 2.62
N THR A 93 -8.87 -3.21 1.37
CA THR A 93 -8.68 -4.62 1.01
C THR A 93 -7.22 -5.00 0.83
N ASP A 94 -6.28 -4.06 0.70
CA ASP A 94 -4.86 -4.35 0.45
C ASP A 94 -4.26 -5.19 1.58
N TYR A 95 -4.43 -4.72 2.83
CA TYR A 95 -3.95 -5.42 4.04
C TYR A 95 -4.73 -6.70 4.38
N LEU A 96 -5.67 -7.10 3.52
CA LEU A 96 -6.32 -8.41 3.56
C LEU A 96 -5.83 -9.27 2.39
N VAL A 97 -5.84 -8.73 1.17
CA VAL A 97 -5.52 -9.44 -0.07
C VAL A 97 -4.06 -9.85 -0.12
N GLU A 98 -3.12 -8.95 0.14
CA GLU A 98 -1.69 -9.25 0.00
C GLU A 98 -1.22 -10.31 1.01
N PRO A 99 -1.55 -10.18 2.32
CA PRO A 99 -1.22 -11.22 3.28
C PRO A 99 -1.88 -12.58 2.99
N LEU A 100 -3.12 -12.58 2.47
CA LEU A 100 -3.78 -13.83 2.09
C LEU A 100 -3.16 -14.45 0.84
N VAL A 101 -2.67 -13.66 -0.11
CA VAL A 101 -1.88 -14.17 -1.24
C VAL A 101 -0.62 -14.89 -0.73
N LEU A 102 0.05 -14.34 0.28
CA LEU A 102 1.19 -15.00 0.92
C LEU A 102 0.78 -16.31 1.63
N ASP A 103 -0.28 -16.28 2.46
CA ASP A 103 -0.78 -17.47 3.19
C ASP A 103 -1.18 -18.60 2.23
N ASP A 104 -1.86 -18.27 1.13
CA ASP A 104 -2.30 -19.22 0.11
C ASP A 104 -1.12 -19.91 -0.60
N HIS A 105 0.08 -19.32 -0.55
CA HIS A 105 1.33 -19.87 -1.11
C HIS A 105 2.30 -20.39 -0.03
N GLY A 106 1.80 -20.62 1.19
CA GLY A 106 2.58 -21.19 2.29
C GLY A 106 3.59 -20.23 2.93
N ILE A 107 3.53 -18.94 2.60
CA ILE A 107 4.40 -17.91 3.16
C ILE A 107 3.69 -17.30 4.36
N ARG A 108 4.35 -17.28 5.52
CA ARG A 108 3.78 -16.68 6.73
C ARG A 108 3.54 -15.18 6.50
N PRO A 109 2.32 -14.68 6.73
CA PRO A 109 1.99 -13.26 6.63
C PRO A 109 2.89 -12.38 7.51
N PRO A 110 3.45 -11.28 6.96
CA PRO A 110 4.30 -10.36 7.71
C PRO A 110 3.49 -9.56 8.76
N ILE A 111 4.21 -9.00 9.72
CA ILE A 111 3.69 -7.97 10.62
C ILE A 111 3.35 -6.73 9.79
N ILE A 112 2.23 -6.05 10.07
CA ILE A 112 1.75 -4.93 9.23
C ILE A 112 1.89 -3.61 9.97
N ALA A 113 2.54 -2.62 9.35
CA ALA A 113 2.51 -1.25 9.84
C ALA A 113 1.18 -0.57 9.45
N ALA A 114 0.36 -0.22 10.44
CA ALA A 114 -0.98 0.32 10.23
C ALA A 114 -1.15 1.68 10.90
N GLY A 115 -1.98 2.57 10.34
CA GLY A 115 -2.25 3.86 10.97
C GLY A 115 -2.97 3.69 12.31
N ILE A 116 -2.56 4.44 13.34
CA ILE A 116 -3.14 4.36 14.69
C ILE A 116 -4.66 4.58 14.73
N ASN A 117 -5.21 5.28 13.73
CA ASN A 117 -6.65 5.51 13.58
C ASN A 117 -7.47 4.21 13.39
N LEU A 118 -6.84 3.07 13.12
CA LEU A 118 -7.49 1.76 13.02
C LEU A 118 -7.58 1.03 14.36
N PHE A 119 -6.95 1.56 15.41
CA PHE A 119 -6.83 0.90 16.71
C PHE A 119 -7.92 1.31 17.72
N GLY A 120 -9.04 1.84 17.23
CA GLY A 120 -10.20 2.19 18.07
C GLY A 120 -11.11 1.01 18.37
N GLY A 121 -11.56 0.89 19.62
CA GLY A 121 -12.58 -0.09 20.04
C GLY A 121 -12.17 -1.56 19.86
N PRO A 122 -13.14 -2.48 19.73
CA PRO A 122 -12.88 -3.92 19.60
C PRO A 122 -11.99 -4.29 18.40
N LEU A 123 -12.07 -3.52 17.31
CA LEU A 123 -11.24 -3.73 16.12
C LEU A 123 -9.76 -3.45 16.40
N GLY A 124 -9.47 -2.48 17.27
CA GLY A 124 -8.09 -2.21 17.69
C GLY A 124 -7.45 -3.34 18.47
N LEU A 125 -8.22 -4.00 19.36
CA LEU A 125 -7.75 -5.20 20.06
C LEU A 125 -7.46 -6.33 19.08
N LEU A 126 -8.29 -6.50 18.05
CA LEU A 126 -8.04 -7.49 17.00
C LEU A 126 -6.75 -7.19 16.21
N HIS A 127 -6.58 -5.94 15.78
CA HIS A 127 -5.37 -5.53 15.08
C HIS A 127 -4.12 -5.75 15.92
N ARG A 128 -4.20 -5.41 17.21
CA ARG A 128 -3.07 -5.47 18.13
C ARG A 128 -2.72 -6.89 18.61
N HIS A 129 -3.70 -7.75 18.84
CA HIS A 129 -3.47 -9.04 19.49
C HIS A 129 -3.67 -10.25 18.59
N VAL A 130 -4.24 -10.06 17.39
CA VAL A 130 -4.45 -11.15 16.43
C VAL A 130 -3.66 -10.91 15.16
N THR A 131 -3.85 -9.77 14.50
CA THR A 131 -3.15 -9.50 13.23
C THR A 131 -1.68 -9.12 13.43
N GLY A 132 -1.30 -8.73 14.65
CA GLY A 132 0.03 -8.22 14.93
C GLY A 132 0.30 -6.91 14.21
N ALA A 133 -0.70 -6.06 13.97
CA ALA A 133 -0.44 -4.78 13.32
C ALA A 133 0.24 -3.81 14.31
N ILE A 134 1.23 -3.07 13.85
CA ILE A 134 1.93 -2.04 14.63
C ILE A 134 1.19 -0.70 14.42
N PRO A 135 0.76 -0.02 15.49
CA PRO A 135 0.13 1.29 15.39
C PRO A 135 1.14 2.40 15.10
N ILE A 136 1.06 2.99 13.91
CA ILE A 136 1.91 4.09 13.47
C ILE A 136 1.16 5.41 13.56
N ARG A 137 1.70 6.35 14.34
CA ARG A 137 1.26 7.75 14.38
C ARG A 137 1.73 8.44 13.11
N ARG A 138 0.78 9.06 12.39
CA ARG A 138 1.09 9.83 11.18
C ARG A 138 1.43 11.27 11.55
N ALA A 139 2.41 11.84 10.86
CA ALA A 139 2.79 13.26 10.96
C ALA A 139 3.19 13.76 12.37
N THR A 140 3.59 12.86 13.26
CA THR A 140 4.20 13.24 14.53
C THR A 140 5.62 13.76 14.31
N LYS A 141 5.99 14.80 15.09
CA LYS A 141 7.34 15.36 15.15
C LYS A 141 8.04 15.06 16.46
N ASP A 142 7.37 14.33 17.34
CA ASP A 142 7.89 13.94 18.65
C ASP A 142 9.14 13.07 18.48
N GLN A 143 10.28 13.57 18.97
CA GLN A 143 11.56 12.89 18.81
C GLN A 143 11.61 11.57 19.60
N ALA A 144 11.03 11.54 20.81
CA ALA A 144 10.93 10.32 21.62
C ALA A 144 10.16 9.24 20.86
N TYR A 145 9.05 9.60 20.22
CA TYR A 145 8.30 8.65 19.38
C TYR A 145 9.11 8.18 18.17
N LEU A 146 9.77 9.10 17.46
CA LEU A 146 10.49 8.77 16.22
C LEU A 146 11.71 7.87 16.48
N VAL A 147 12.47 8.12 17.56
CA VAL A 147 13.58 7.26 17.95
C VAL A 147 13.08 5.89 18.39
N THR A 148 12.02 5.85 19.22
CA THR A 148 11.42 4.60 19.70
C THR A 148 10.87 3.76 18.54
N LEU A 149 10.15 4.38 17.59
CA LEU A 149 9.59 3.68 16.44
C LEU A 149 10.69 3.08 15.55
N LYS A 150 11.77 3.83 15.28
CA LYS A 150 12.88 3.31 14.46
C LYS A 150 13.55 2.13 15.14
N ALA A 151 13.90 2.27 16.42
CA ALA A 151 14.50 1.23 17.23
C ALA A 151 13.60 -0.02 17.29
N TYR A 152 12.31 0.16 17.54
CA TYR A 152 11.34 -0.94 17.61
C TYR A 152 11.23 -1.71 16.28
N VAL A 153 11.14 -1.00 15.16
CA VAL A 153 11.08 -1.62 13.84
C VAL A 153 12.39 -2.33 13.50
N ALA A 154 13.53 -1.74 13.87
CA ALA A 154 14.84 -2.36 13.69
C ALA A 154 14.95 -3.70 14.44
N GLU A 155 14.56 -3.75 15.71
CA GLU A 155 14.56 -5.01 16.49
C GLU A 155 13.52 -6.01 16.01
N LEU A 156 12.32 -5.54 15.65
CA LEU A 156 11.26 -6.41 15.11
C LEU A 156 11.72 -7.16 13.85
N LEU A 157 12.46 -6.49 12.96
CA LEU A 157 12.93 -7.07 11.69
C LEU A 157 13.94 -8.20 11.88
N ARG A 158 14.57 -8.31 13.05
CA ARG A 158 15.44 -9.45 13.35
C ARG A 158 14.64 -10.76 13.38
N GLU A 159 13.40 -10.69 13.87
CA GLU A 159 12.55 -11.87 14.08
C GLU A 159 11.40 -12.01 13.08
N HIS A 160 10.91 -10.91 12.51
CA HIS A 160 9.67 -10.90 11.73
C HIS A 160 9.80 -10.13 10.41
N ASP A 161 9.17 -10.66 9.36
CA ASP A 161 8.94 -9.91 8.12
C ASP A 161 7.96 -8.75 8.38
N LEU A 162 8.10 -7.67 7.61
CA LEU A 162 7.31 -6.46 7.75
C LEU A 162 6.63 -6.08 6.43
N LEU A 163 5.34 -5.80 6.46
CA LEU A 163 4.60 -5.16 5.36
C LEU A 163 4.28 -3.72 5.74
N PHE A 164 4.66 -2.78 4.88
CA PHE A 164 4.23 -1.40 5.01
C PHE A 164 3.96 -0.75 3.66
N TYR A 165 3.28 0.39 3.73
CA TYR A 165 2.96 1.19 2.56
C TYR A 165 3.82 2.45 2.58
N PRO A 166 4.86 2.58 1.71
CA PRO A 166 5.77 3.71 1.73
C PRO A 166 5.06 5.06 1.59
N GLU A 167 3.89 5.08 0.95
CA GLU A 167 3.04 6.27 0.81
C GLU A 167 2.51 6.84 2.15
N GLY A 168 2.50 6.04 3.23
CA GLY A 168 1.98 6.42 4.55
C GLY A 168 0.45 6.45 4.67
N GLY A 169 -0.28 6.15 3.58
CA GLY A 169 -1.73 6.03 3.58
C GLY A 169 -2.33 6.00 2.18
N ARG A 170 -3.58 5.50 2.06
CA ARG A 170 -4.30 5.29 0.79
C ARG A 170 -4.30 6.51 -0.13
N SER A 171 -4.17 6.29 -1.44
CA SER A 171 -4.32 7.35 -2.42
C SER A 171 -5.78 7.78 -2.59
N TYR A 172 -6.05 9.06 -2.35
CA TYR A 172 -7.36 9.68 -2.54
C TYR A 172 -7.54 10.30 -3.94
N SER A 173 -6.43 10.56 -4.64
CA SER A 173 -6.40 11.10 -6.00
C SER A 173 -6.22 10.02 -7.07
N GLY A 174 -5.85 8.79 -6.67
CA GLY A 174 -5.52 7.69 -7.56
C GLY A 174 -4.01 7.55 -7.80
N GLU A 175 -3.27 8.66 -7.70
CA GLU A 175 -1.83 8.76 -7.98
C GLU A 175 -0.99 7.98 -6.97
N LEU A 176 0.16 7.46 -7.42
CA LEU A 176 1.17 6.87 -6.54
C LEU A 176 1.95 7.99 -5.82
N LYS A 177 1.82 8.06 -4.49
CA LYS A 177 2.41 9.16 -3.71
C LYS A 177 3.94 9.05 -3.59
N PRO A 178 4.61 10.15 -3.22
CA PRO A 178 6.01 10.11 -2.79
C PRO A 178 6.19 9.21 -1.55
N PRO A 179 7.30 8.47 -1.47
CA PRO A 179 7.57 7.59 -0.34
C PRO A 179 7.93 8.38 0.92
N LYS A 180 7.60 7.81 2.07
CA LYS A 180 8.11 8.22 3.39
C LYS A 180 9.31 7.35 3.72
N THR A 181 10.36 7.99 4.23
CA THR A 181 11.65 7.34 4.50
C THR A 181 11.73 6.66 5.87
N GLY A 182 10.82 6.99 6.81
CA GLY A 182 10.96 6.58 8.22
C GLY A 182 11.15 5.08 8.44
N LEU A 183 10.26 4.25 7.88
CA LEU A 183 10.34 2.78 8.04
C LEU A 183 11.46 2.16 7.19
N ILE A 184 11.82 2.77 6.06
CA ILE A 184 12.96 2.34 5.23
C ILE A 184 14.27 2.59 5.98
N HIS A 185 14.40 3.76 6.61
CA HIS A 185 15.56 4.08 7.43
C HIS A 185 15.65 3.14 8.63
N ALA A 186 14.55 2.89 9.35
CA ALA A 186 14.53 1.91 10.44
C ALA A 186 14.98 0.51 9.99
N ALA A 187 14.55 0.09 8.81
CA ALA A 187 14.98 -1.18 8.22
C ALA A 187 16.47 -1.24 7.95
N MET A 188 17.06 -0.18 7.38
CA MET A 188 18.51 -0.11 7.14
C MET A 188 19.31 -0.17 8.45
N GLN A 189 18.77 0.37 9.54
CA GLN A 189 19.39 0.36 10.88
C GLN A 189 19.21 -0.96 11.63
N SER A 190 18.46 -1.93 11.10
CA SER A 190 18.16 -3.20 11.79
C SER A 190 19.35 -4.13 11.95
N GLU A 191 20.44 -3.90 11.20
CA GLU A 191 21.62 -4.79 11.14
C GLU A 191 21.27 -6.26 10.81
N THR A 192 20.07 -6.47 10.23
CA THR A 192 19.60 -7.80 9.88
C THR A 192 20.34 -8.29 8.63
N ARG A 193 21.05 -9.42 8.75
CA ARG A 193 21.75 -10.04 7.62
C ARG A 193 20.75 -10.44 6.53
N ASN A 194 21.15 -10.22 5.28
CA ASN A 194 20.33 -10.56 4.09
C ASN A 194 18.93 -9.93 4.13
N LEU A 195 18.81 -8.71 4.63
CA LEU A 195 17.57 -7.95 4.56
C LEU A 195 17.33 -7.38 3.16
N VAL A 196 16.14 -7.61 2.62
CA VAL A 196 15.73 -7.09 1.33
C VAL A 196 14.39 -6.37 1.43
N ILE A 197 14.23 -5.30 0.66
CA ILE A 197 12.93 -4.72 0.36
C ILE A 197 12.41 -5.39 -0.91
N LEU A 198 11.29 -6.11 -0.79
CA LEU A 198 10.54 -6.66 -1.90
C LEU A 198 9.45 -5.65 -2.32
N PRO A 199 9.57 -5.00 -3.48
CA PRO A 199 8.53 -4.12 -4.00
C PRO A 199 7.28 -4.95 -4.36
N VAL A 200 6.11 -4.48 -3.93
CA VAL A 200 4.82 -5.10 -4.24
C VAL A 200 3.94 -4.05 -4.90
N ALA A 201 3.22 -4.45 -5.94
CA ALA A 201 2.16 -3.61 -6.49
C ALA A 201 0.81 -4.32 -6.42
N ILE A 202 -0.20 -3.58 -5.98
CA ILE A 202 -1.58 -4.05 -5.96
C ILE A 202 -2.48 -3.14 -6.82
N ALA A 203 -3.19 -3.76 -7.76
CA ALA A 203 -4.08 -3.08 -8.69
C ALA A 203 -5.46 -3.76 -8.73
N TYR A 204 -6.52 -2.99 -8.95
CA TYR A 204 -7.89 -3.48 -8.97
C TYR A 204 -8.61 -3.00 -10.22
N ASP A 205 -9.56 -3.81 -10.74
CA ASP A 205 -10.52 -3.31 -11.74
C ASP A 205 -11.27 -2.09 -11.16
N LEU A 206 -11.80 -2.27 -9.95
CA LEU A 206 -12.45 -1.22 -9.15
C LEU A 206 -12.10 -1.37 -7.68
N VAL A 207 -11.90 -0.23 -7.01
CA VAL A 207 -11.79 -0.14 -5.54
C VAL A 207 -13.19 -0.01 -4.94
N LEU A 208 -13.54 -0.88 -3.98
CA LEU A 208 -14.91 -0.98 -3.45
C LEU A 208 -15.40 0.31 -2.78
N GLU A 209 -14.50 1.05 -2.12
CA GLU A 209 -14.73 2.33 -1.47
C GLU A 209 -14.31 3.57 -2.31
N ASP A 210 -14.15 3.42 -3.63
CA ASP A 210 -13.66 4.49 -4.51
C ASP A 210 -14.48 5.81 -4.44
N ARG A 211 -15.77 5.78 -4.10
CA ARG A 211 -16.63 6.97 -4.04
C ARG A 211 -16.31 7.76 -2.80
N SER A 212 -16.03 7.06 -1.69
CA SER A 212 -15.55 7.70 -0.47
C SER A 212 -14.14 8.24 -0.66
N LEU A 213 -13.23 7.50 -1.31
CA LEU A 213 -11.85 7.94 -1.53
C LEU A 213 -11.76 9.15 -2.48
N SER A 214 -12.38 9.07 -3.65
CA SER A 214 -12.34 10.17 -4.63
C SER A 214 -12.99 11.45 -4.09
N ARG A 215 -14.07 11.33 -3.31
CA ARG A 215 -14.68 12.49 -2.63
C ARG A 215 -13.78 13.07 -1.55
N GLN A 216 -13.01 12.24 -0.83
CA GLN A 216 -12.02 12.73 0.14
C GLN A 216 -10.90 13.51 -0.57
N GLY A 217 -10.45 13.04 -1.73
CA GLY A 217 -9.47 13.77 -2.55
C GLY A 217 -9.99 15.14 -2.99
N VAL A 218 -11.26 15.22 -3.42
CA VAL A 218 -11.88 16.49 -3.84
C VAL A 218 -12.15 17.42 -2.65
N LYS A 219 -12.68 16.91 -1.54
CA LYS A 219 -13.09 17.74 -0.39
C LYS A 219 -11.99 17.97 0.66
N ARG A 220 -10.83 17.30 0.53
CA ARG A 220 -9.73 17.29 1.51
C ARG A 220 -10.16 17.00 2.96
N ARG A 221 -11.26 16.26 3.15
CA ARG A 221 -11.82 15.93 4.47
C ARG A 221 -12.00 14.43 4.60
N GLN A 222 -11.36 13.83 5.60
CA GLN A 222 -11.45 12.39 5.85
C GLN A 222 -12.88 11.95 6.19
N ARG A 223 -13.24 10.74 5.78
CA ARG A 223 -14.51 10.10 6.14
C ARG A 223 -14.30 9.10 7.28
N PRO A 224 -15.31 8.87 8.14
CA PRO A 224 -15.23 7.83 9.16
C PRO A 224 -15.05 6.44 8.54
N PHE A 225 -14.22 5.60 9.16
CA PHE A 225 -13.93 4.24 8.73
C PHE A 225 -15.21 3.41 8.51
N ALA A 226 -16.17 3.46 9.44
CA ALA A 226 -17.43 2.73 9.35
C ALA A 226 -18.22 3.03 8.06
N ARG A 227 -18.14 4.27 7.54
CA ARG A 227 -18.81 4.65 6.30
C ARG A 227 -18.13 4.04 5.08
N GLU A 228 -16.81 3.93 5.09
CA GLU A 228 -16.06 3.27 4.02
C GLU A 228 -16.35 1.77 4.02
N VAL A 229 -16.36 1.13 5.19
CA VAL A 229 -16.73 -0.30 5.33
C VAL A 229 -18.17 -0.55 4.86
N ALA A 230 -19.12 0.31 5.24
CA ALA A 230 -20.51 0.19 4.77
C ALA A 230 -20.62 0.33 3.24
N GLU A 231 -19.81 1.19 2.63
CA GLU A 231 -19.71 1.31 1.18
C GLU A 231 -19.16 0.02 0.56
N MET A 232 -18.07 -0.52 1.12
CA MET A 232 -17.48 -1.78 0.65
C MET A 232 -18.48 -2.93 0.73
N MET A 233 -19.21 -3.07 1.84
CA MET A 233 -20.23 -4.11 2.01
C MET A 233 -21.38 -3.98 1.02
N ARG A 234 -21.88 -2.76 0.80
CA ARG A 234 -22.93 -2.49 -0.21
C ARG A 234 -22.48 -2.94 -1.60
N TYR A 235 -21.23 -2.71 -1.96
CA TYR A 235 -20.72 -3.04 -3.29
C TYR A 235 -20.13 -4.43 -3.40
N ALA A 236 -19.79 -5.10 -2.30
CA ALA A 236 -19.54 -6.54 -2.29
C ALA A 236 -20.78 -7.33 -2.75
N VAL A 237 -21.99 -6.78 -2.56
CA VAL A 237 -23.23 -7.33 -3.11
C VAL A 237 -23.39 -6.88 -4.57
N GLY A 238 -22.99 -7.74 -5.52
CA GLY A 238 -23.29 -7.58 -6.96
C GLY A 238 -22.14 -7.13 -7.86
N TYR A 239 -20.96 -6.84 -7.30
CA TYR A 239 -19.73 -6.57 -8.06
C TYR A 239 -18.74 -7.73 -7.92
N ARG A 240 -18.01 -8.01 -9.00
CA ARG A 240 -16.79 -8.83 -8.99
C ARG A 240 -15.68 -7.93 -9.50
N SER A 241 -14.55 -7.92 -8.80
CA SER A 241 -13.35 -7.14 -9.15
C SER A 241 -12.19 -8.12 -9.24
N ARG A 242 -11.25 -7.91 -10.15
CA ARG A 242 -9.95 -8.57 -10.09
C ARG A 242 -9.01 -7.72 -9.24
N ALA A 243 -8.18 -8.37 -8.43
CA ALA A 243 -7.02 -7.79 -7.79
C ALA A 243 -5.77 -8.48 -8.34
N PHE A 244 -4.83 -7.71 -8.87
CA PHE A 244 -3.52 -8.18 -9.28
C PHE A 244 -2.53 -7.81 -8.18
N VAL A 245 -1.79 -8.80 -7.68
CA VAL A 245 -0.70 -8.62 -6.73
C VAL A 245 0.58 -9.07 -7.42
N SER A 246 1.46 -8.11 -7.69
CA SER A 246 2.68 -8.31 -8.49
C SER A 246 3.91 -8.08 -7.62
N PHE A 247 4.79 -9.08 -7.57
CA PHE A 247 6.02 -9.02 -6.76
C PHE A 247 7.24 -8.65 -7.62
N GLY A 248 8.02 -7.68 -7.15
CA GLY A 248 9.21 -7.17 -7.81
C GLY A 248 10.49 -7.91 -7.47
N GLU A 249 11.58 -7.53 -8.14
CA GLU A 249 12.91 -7.97 -7.77
C GLU A 249 13.30 -7.44 -6.38
N PRO A 250 13.83 -8.28 -5.47
CA PRO A 250 14.29 -7.84 -4.16
C PRO A 250 15.42 -6.80 -4.26
N ILE A 251 15.31 -5.73 -3.48
CA ILE A 251 16.31 -4.67 -3.35
C ILE A 251 17.08 -4.90 -2.05
N ALA A 252 18.37 -5.24 -2.16
CA ALA A 252 19.22 -5.42 -0.99
C ALA A 252 19.42 -4.11 -0.24
N THR A 253 19.14 -4.09 1.07
CA THR A 253 19.33 -2.88 1.89
C THR A 253 20.81 -2.65 2.22
N GLY A 254 21.62 -3.71 2.27
CA GLY A 254 23.04 -3.63 2.61
C GLY A 254 23.93 -2.92 1.58
N ALA A 255 23.39 -2.51 0.44
CA ALA A 255 24.08 -1.70 -0.56
C ALA A 255 24.02 -0.19 -0.26
N TYR A 256 23.34 0.22 0.81
CA TYR A 256 23.02 1.61 1.15
C TYR A 256 23.48 1.93 2.57
N ASP A 257 24.07 3.10 2.79
CA ASP A 257 24.49 3.57 4.11
C ASP A 257 23.30 4.15 4.91
N PRO A 258 22.92 3.57 6.08
CA PRO A 258 21.87 4.11 6.93
C PRO A 258 22.16 5.52 7.48
N HIS A 259 23.41 5.94 7.55
CA HIS A 259 23.79 7.27 8.04
C HIS A 259 23.79 8.34 6.94
N SER A 260 23.77 7.93 5.67
CA SER A 260 23.64 8.81 4.51
C SER A 260 22.17 9.14 4.24
N ARG A 261 21.80 10.42 4.42
CA ARG A 261 20.44 10.90 4.04
C ARG A 261 20.15 10.70 2.56
N THR A 262 21.18 10.78 1.71
CA THR A 262 21.07 10.60 0.26
C THR A 262 20.70 9.16 -0.05
N ASP A 263 21.40 8.18 0.53
CA ASP A 263 21.16 6.75 0.31
C ASP A 263 19.76 6.33 0.79
N VAL A 264 19.33 6.84 1.95
CA VAL A 264 17.98 6.60 2.47
C VAL A 264 16.91 7.12 1.49
N LEU A 265 17.11 8.31 0.93
CA LEU A 265 16.21 8.89 -0.06
C LEU A 265 16.26 8.10 -1.37
N GLU A 266 17.45 7.71 -1.84
CA GLU A 266 17.64 6.93 -3.05
C GLU A 266 16.92 5.58 -2.94
N LEU A 267 17.13 4.84 -1.86
CA LEU A 267 16.46 3.56 -1.62
C LEU A 267 14.93 3.73 -1.58
N ALA A 268 14.44 4.80 -0.94
CA ALA A 268 13.01 5.10 -0.91
C ALA A 268 12.44 5.39 -2.31
N HIS A 269 13.14 6.19 -3.12
CA HIS A 269 12.75 6.49 -4.49
C HIS A 269 12.82 5.25 -5.38
N ARG A 270 13.91 4.49 -5.32
CA ARG A 270 14.08 3.22 -6.05
C ARG A 270 12.96 2.23 -5.72
N THR A 271 12.62 2.08 -4.44
CA THR A 271 11.51 1.23 -3.98
C THR A 271 10.19 1.69 -4.59
N ARG A 272 9.89 2.99 -4.50
CA ARG A 272 8.64 3.56 -5.03
C ARG A 272 8.54 3.44 -6.55
N ASP A 273 9.64 3.61 -7.28
CA ASP A 273 9.66 3.49 -8.73
C ASP A 273 9.57 2.03 -9.18
N ALA A 274 10.14 1.10 -8.41
CA ALA A 274 9.95 -0.34 -8.63
C ALA A 274 8.48 -0.75 -8.43
N ILE A 275 7.83 -0.31 -7.34
CA ILE A 275 6.39 -0.47 -7.13
C ILE A 275 5.60 0.11 -8.31
N GLY A 276 5.97 1.31 -8.76
CA GLY A 276 5.32 1.99 -9.87
C GLY A 276 5.34 1.18 -11.16
N ARG A 277 6.51 0.63 -11.53
CA ARG A 277 6.69 -0.20 -12.73
C ARG A 277 5.93 -1.53 -12.69
N LEU A 278 5.76 -2.12 -11.50
CA LEU A 278 5.00 -3.36 -11.31
C LEU A 278 3.49 -3.16 -11.44
N TYR A 279 3.00 -1.93 -11.23
CA TYR A 279 1.56 -1.64 -11.19
C TYR A 279 0.85 -2.07 -12.47
N LYS A 280 -0.10 -3.01 -12.33
CA LYS A 280 -0.91 -3.51 -13.44
C LYS A 280 -1.79 -2.40 -14.00
N VAL A 281 -1.60 -2.07 -15.26
CA VAL A 281 -2.43 -1.13 -16.02
C VAL A 281 -3.75 -1.80 -16.36
N MET A 282 -4.79 -1.42 -15.60
CA MET A 282 -6.12 -2.00 -15.73
C MET A 282 -6.91 -1.36 -16.89
N PRO A 283 -7.84 -2.10 -17.52
CA PRO A 283 -8.74 -1.57 -18.56
C PRO A 283 -9.51 -0.32 -18.10
N THR A 284 -9.94 -0.31 -16.84
CA THR A 284 -10.68 0.80 -16.24
C THR A 284 -9.85 2.08 -16.16
N ALA A 285 -8.54 1.98 -15.90
CA ALA A 285 -7.62 3.12 -15.90
C ALA A 285 -7.36 3.65 -17.31
N LEU A 286 -7.14 2.75 -18.28
CA LEU A 286 -6.96 3.08 -19.69
C LEU A 286 -8.15 3.84 -20.26
N VAL A 287 -9.36 3.27 -20.11
CA VAL A 287 -10.59 3.93 -20.54
C VAL A 287 -10.76 5.25 -19.81
N ALA A 288 -10.60 5.29 -18.48
CA ALA A 288 -10.76 6.52 -17.72
C ALA A 288 -9.82 7.64 -18.19
N ARG A 289 -8.57 7.31 -18.58
CA ARG A 289 -7.59 8.25 -19.13
C ARG A 289 -7.92 8.67 -20.57
N ALA A 290 -8.42 7.77 -21.40
CA ALA A 290 -8.75 8.03 -22.80
C ALA A 290 -10.03 8.86 -22.97
N MET A 291 -10.96 8.77 -22.01
CA MET A 291 -12.29 9.37 -22.05
C MET A 291 -12.27 10.90 -22.23
N ARG A 292 -13.20 11.38 -23.06
CA ARG A 292 -13.62 12.80 -23.18
C ARG A 292 -15.01 12.96 -22.53
N PRO A 293 -15.57 14.19 -22.38
CA PRO A 293 -16.93 14.34 -21.84
C PRO A 293 -17.98 13.47 -22.56
N SER A 294 -17.85 13.33 -23.88
CA SER A 294 -18.60 12.41 -24.73
C SER A 294 -17.66 11.89 -25.83
N ILE A 295 -17.74 10.61 -26.20
CA ILE A 295 -16.90 10.00 -27.24
C ILE A 295 -17.57 8.75 -27.84
N SER A 296 -17.39 8.52 -29.14
CA SER A 296 -17.86 7.31 -29.81
C SER A 296 -17.01 6.09 -29.39
N ARG A 297 -17.57 4.88 -29.50
CA ARG A 297 -16.80 3.66 -29.21
C ARG A 297 -15.53 3.54 -30.07
N PRO A 298 -15.56 3.70 -31.41
CA PRO A 298 -14.35 3.58 -32.23
C PRO A 298 -13.27 4.60 -31.86
N ASP A 299 -13.64 5.86 -31.61
CA ASP A 299 -12.68 6.89 -31.21
C ASP A 299 -12.07 6.61 -29.83
N LEU A 300 -12.86 6.05 -28.91
CA LEU A 300 -12.37 5.66 -27.60
C LEU A 300 -11.39 4.49 -27.71
N GLU A 301 -11.71 3.47 -28.50
CA GLU A 301 -10.81 2.33 -28.77
C GLU A 301 -9.47 2.82 -29.35
N ALA A 302 -9.50 3.66 -30.39
CA ALA A 302 -8.30 4.22 -31.01
C ALA A 302 -7.45 5.07 -30.04
N ARG A 303 -8.09 5.86 -29.16
CA ARG A 303 -7.36 6.61 -28.13
C ARG A 303 -6.70 5.69 -27.11
N VAL A 304 -7.36 4.59 -26.74
CA VAL A 304 -6.78 3.61 -25.84
C VAL A 304 -5.61 2.88 -26.52
N ASP A 305 -5.69 2.57 -27.81
CA ASP A 305 -4.57 1.98 -28.55
C ASP A 305 -3.33 2.88 -28.50
N GLY A 306 -3.46 4.19 -28.75
CA GLY A 306 -2.33 5.12 -28.63
C GLY A 306 -1.77 5.23 -27.19
N LEU A 307 -2.63 5.11 -26.16
CA LEU A 307 -2.19 5.02 -24.77
C LEU A 307 -1.42 3.73 -24.49
N LEU A 308 -1.90 2.60 -25.02
CA LEU A 308 -1.25 1.30 -24.88
C LEU A 308 0.12 1.29 -25.56
N GLU A 309 0.27 1.86 -26.75
CA GLU A 309 1.56 2.00 -27.42
C GLU A 309 2.59 2.74 -26.56
N ALA A 310 2.22 3.91 -26.01
CA ALA A 310 3.10 4.68 -25.14
C ALA A 310 3.49 3.91 -23.86
N LEU A 311 2.53 3.22 -23.25
CA LEU A 311 2.76 2.42 -22.04
C LEU A 311 3.62 1.18 -22.33
N ARG A 312 3.44 0.52 -23.47
CA ARG A 312 4.30 -0.60 -23.93
C ARG A 312 5.73 -0.15 -24.14
N ALA A 313 5.92 0.99 -24.80
CA ALA A 313 7.25 1.56 -25.02
C ALA A 313 7.97 1.86 -23.68
N GLY A 314 7.21 2.22 -22.63
CA GLY A 314 7.72 2.40 -21.27
C GLY A 314 7.89 1.11 -20.46
N GLY A 315 7.59 -0.06 -21.02
CA GLY A 315 7.67 -1.36 -20.31
C GLY A 315 6.60 -1.54 -19.22
N ALA A 316 5.45 -0.89 -19.33
CA ALA A 316 4.38 -1.00 -18.34
C ALA A 316 3.78 -2.41 -18.29
N ASN A 317 3.38 -2.84 -17.10
CA ASN A 317 2.69 -4.12 -16.89
C ASN A 317 1.21 -4.00 -17.34
N LEU A 318 0.88 -4.45 -18.55
CA LEU A 318 -0.46 -4.29 -19.14
C LEU A 318 -1.38 -5.48 -18.82
N ALA A 319 -2.67 -5.20 -18.59
CA ALA A 319 -3.69 -6.24 -18.45
C ALA A 319 -4.36 -6.64 -19.77
N VAL A 320 -4.18 -5.86 -20.83
CA VAL A 320 -4.91 -6.00 -22.11
C VAL A 320 -4.03 -5.54 -23.27
N ASP A 321 -4.32 -6.07 -24.46
CA ASP A 321 -3.48 -5.89 -25.65
C ASP A 321 -4.07 -4.97 -26.73
N SER A 322 -5.32 -4.53 -26.58
CA SER A 322 -5.93 -3.61 -27.54
C SER A 322 -6.95 -2.68 -26.89
N GLY A 323 -7.20 -1.54 -27.54
CA GLY A 323 -8.25 -0.60 -27.21
C GLY A 323 -9.62 -1.25 -27.23
N ARG A 324 -9.88 -2.13 -28.21
CA ARG A 324 -11.10 -2.94 -28.27
C ARG A 324 -11.30 -3.79 -27.02
N GLN A 325 -10.27 -4.54 -26.61
CA GLN A 325 -10.34 -5.37 -25.41
C GLN A 325 -10.51 -4.51 -24.15
N ALA A 326 -9.71 -3.45 -24.03
CA ALA A 326 -9.76 -2.53 -22.89
C ALA A 326 -11.16 -1.90 -22.71
N VAL A 327 -11.73 -1.36 -23.79
CA VAL A 327 -13.08 -0.79 -23.78
C VAL A 327 -14.10 -1.85 -23.43
N SER A 328 -14.03 -3.04 -24.04
CA SER A 328 -14.97 -4.12 -23.75
C SER A 328 -14.95 -4.55 -22.29
N GLU A 329 -13.76 -4.73 -21.69
CA GLU A 329 -13.61 -5.17 -20.31
C GLU A 329 -13.99 -4.07 -19.31
N ALA A 330 -13.67 -2.81 -19.60
CA ALA A 330 -13.90 -1.68 -18.69
C ALA A 330 -15.35 -1.17 -18.69
N THR A 331 -16.10 -1.38 -19.78
CA THR A 331 -17.44 -0.80 -19.97
C THR A 331 -18.41 -1.18 -18.85
N ARG A 332 -18.57 -2.49 -18.60
CA ARG A 332 -19.52 -2.97 -17.60
C ARG A 332 -19.14 -2.52 -16.17
N PRO A 333 -17.88 -2.65 -15.72
CA PRO A 333 -17.46 -2.11 -14.42
C PRO A 333 -17.73 -0.61 -14.27
N LEU A 334 -17.28 0.22 -15.22
CA LEU A 334 -17.42 1.68 -15.14
C LEU A 334 -18.89 2.13 -15.23
N ALA A 335 -19.71 1.49 -16.07
CA ALA A 335 -21.13 1.79 -16.21
C ALA A 335 -21.91 1.41 -14.94
N ARG A 336 -21.71 0.20 -14.40
CA ARG A 336 -22.34 -0.22 -13.14
C ARG A 336 -21.94 0.70 -11.99
N ARG A 337 -20.67 1.10 -11.94
CA ARG A 337 -20.16 2.05 -10.94
C ARG A 337 -20.71 3.46 -11.12
N GLY A 338 -21.38 3.76 -12.24
CA GLY A 338 -21.93 5.07 -12.56
C GLY A 338 -20.86 6.11 -12.92
N VAL A 339 -19.71 5.66 -13.41
CA VAL A 339 -18.62 6.53 -13.89
C VAL A 339 -18.94 7.04 -15.29
N VAL A 340 -19.44 6.15 -16.13
CA VAL A 340 -19.89 6.45 -17.51
C VAL A 340 -21.32 5.95 -17.73
N VAL A 341 -21.96 6.46 -18.77
CA VAL A 341 -23.17 5.90 -19.35
C VAL A 341 -22.91 5.62 -20.82
N VAL A 342 -23.50 4.55 -21.37
CA VAL A 342 -23.33 4.14 -22.75
C VAL A 342 -24.69 4.14 -23.43
N GLU A 343 -24.84 4.94 -24.48
CA GLU A 343 -26.09 5.13 -25.23
C GLU A 343 -25.77 5.08 -26.72
N ALA A 344 -26.39 4.16 -27.46
CA ALA A 344 -26.20 3.99 -28.92
C ALA A 344 -24.71 4.00 -29.35
N GLY A 345 -23.84 3.29 -28.60
CA GLY A 345 -22.40 3.21 -28.89
C GLY A 345 -21.58 4.46 -28.53
N THR A 346 -22.19 5.46 -27.89
CA THR A 346 -21.52 6.66 -27.37
C THR A 346 -21.34 6.57 -25.85
N TYR A 347 -20.14 6.87 -25.38
CA TYR A 347 -19.79 6.92 -23.96
C TYR A 347 -19.85 8.35 -23.46
N ARG A 348 -20.56 8.59 -22.36
CA ARG A 348 -20.67 9.90 -21.70
C ARG A 348 -20.23 9.81 -20.24
N VAL A 349 -19.51 10.83 -19.78
CA VAL A 349 -19.02 10.89 -18.39
C VAL A 349 -20.16 11.27 -17.44
N ARG A 350 -20.42 10.42 -16.45
CA ARG A 350 -21.43 10.66 -15.40
C ARG A 350 -20.80 11.08 -14.07
N ASN A 351 -19.59 10.61 -13.77
CA ASN A 351 -18.87 10.99 -12.55
C ASN A 351 -17.41 11.35 -12.87
N ARG A 352 -17.16 12.65 -13.06
CA ARG A 352 -15.83 13.19 -13.35
C ARG A 352 -14.79 12.93 -12.26
N ALA A 353 -15.20 12.90 -10.99
CA ALA A 353 -14.28 12.68 -9.87
C ALA A 353 -13.74 11.25 -9.86
N LEU A 354 -14.61 10.26 -10.03
CA LEU A 354 -14.20 8.86 -10.15
C LEU A 354 -13.42 8.59 -11.44
N LEU A 355 -13.86 9.16 -12.57
CA LEU A 355 -13.12 9.04 -13.82
C LEU A 355 -11.69 9.53 -13.65
N ARG A 356 -11.50 10.72 -13.04
CA ARG A 356 -10.17 11.26 -12.77
C ARG A 356 -9.36 10.41 -11.80
N TYR A 357 -10.00 9.86 -10.76
CA TYR A 357 -9.35 8.94 -9.82
C TYR A 357 -8.75 7.74 -10.57
N TYR A 358 -9.52 7.07 -11.41
CA TYR A 358 -9.04 5.91 -12.19
C TYR A 358 -8.04 6.31 -13.27
N ALA A 359 -8.22 7.44 -13.94
CA ALA A 359 -7.26 7.92 -14.94
C ALA A 359 -5.86 8.17 -14.35
N ARG A 360 -5.82 8.61 -13.09
CA ARG A 360 -4.58 8.97 -12.38
C ARG A 360 -3.84 7.78 -11.76
N THR A 361 -4.43 6.59 -11.74
CA THR A 361 -3.75 5.41 -11.19
C THR A 361 -2.54 4.97 -12.02
N ILE A 362 -2.46 5.42 -13.26
CA ILE A 362 -1.37 5.13 -14.21
C ILE A 362 -0.55 6.38 -14.57
N GLU A 363 -0.78 7.52 -13.91
CA GLU A 363 -0.12 8.79 -14.25
C GLU A 363 1.41 8.68 -14.13
N HIS A 364 1.91 7.90 -13.17
CA HIS A 364 3.35 7.69 -12.95
C HIS A 364 4.04 6.84 -14.03
N LEU A 365 3.27 6.18 -14.90
CA LEU A 365 3.78 5.37 -16.02
C LEU A 365 3.76 6.14 -17.34
N LEU A 366 3.06 7.27 -17.38
CA LEU A 366 2.99 8.10 -18.57
C LEU A 366 4.21 9.03 -18.60
N PRO A 367 4.75 9.32 -19.79
CA PRO A 367 5.73 10.39 -19.94
C PRO A 367 5.15 11.66 -19.30
N ALA A 368 5.98 12.39 -18.55
CA ALA A 368 5.55 13.66 -17.98
C ALA A 368 5.02 14.53 -19.13
N ALA A 369 3.71 14.76 -19.16
CA ALA A 369 3.12 15.68 -20.13
C ALA A 369 3.89 16.98 -19.97
N GLY A 370 4.61 17.40 -21.02
CA GLY A 370 5.53 18.51 -20.97
C GLY A 370 4.91 19.65 -20.17
N ARG A 371 5.48 19.91 -18.99
CA ARG A 371 5.29 21.21 -18.36
C ARG A 371 5.98 22.17 -19.31
N ALA A 372 5.22 22.72 -20.26
CA ALA A 372 5.62 23.92 -20.94
C ALA A 372 5.98 24.91 -19.83
N HIS A 373 7.27 25.26 -19.80
CA HIS A 373 7.80 26.27 -18.89
C HIS A 373 7.18 27.62 -19.19
#